data_AF-A0AAW0KHD0-F1
#
_entry.id   AF-A0AAW0KHD0-F1
#
_cell.length_a   1.000
_cell.length_b   1.000
_cell.length_c   1.000
_cell.angle_alpha   90.00
_cell.angle_beta   90.00
_cell.angle_gamma   90.00
#
_symmetry.space_group_name_H-M   'P 1'
#
loop_
_entity.id
_entity.type
_entity.pdbx_description
1 polymer ?
#
loop_
_entity_poly.entity_id
_entity_poly.type
_entity_poly.pdbx_seq_one_letter_code
_entity_poly.pdbx_strand_id
1 'polypeptide(L)'
;MPRLQSLKIFYCYKLKPLPDYLCTAPLLKELEIFGSLLLEESYKTGAGENWPRISPIPNIILGWANDSQHNEFGPQINDKDDVEEINDKDDVVEVDKNH
;
A
#
# COMPACT_ATOMS: atom_id res chain seq x y z
N MET A 1 -31.12 -4.73 10.49
CA MET A 1 -30.30 -4.85 9.26
C MET A 1 -29.58 -3.54 9.03
N PRO A 2 -28.26 -3.55 8.76
CA PRO A 2 -27.50 -2.34 8.48
C PRO A 2 -28.11 -1.62 7.27
N ARG A 3 -28.45 -0.34 7.44
CA ARG A 3 -28.99 0.54 6.37
C ARG A 3 -27.87 1.32 5.68
N LEU A 4 -26.70 0.71 5.57
CA LEU A 4 -25.53 1.36 5.02
C LEU A 4 -25.72 1.54 3.52
N GLN A 5 -25.69 2.79 3.07
CA GLN A 5 -25.89 3.15 1.65
C GLN A 5 -24.61 3.56 0.96
N SER A 6 -23.65 4.12 1.71
CA SER A 6 -22.36 4.57 1.20
C SER A 6 -21.28 4.14 2.19
N LEU A 7 -20.21 3.53 1.68
CA LEU A 7 -19.03 3.14 2.44
C LEU A 7 -17.80 3.73 1.77
N LYS A 8 -17.01 4.48 2.55
CA LYS A 8 -15.79 5.11 2.08
C LYS A 8 -14.61 4.73 2.95
N ILE A 9 -13.52 4.31 2.33
CA ILE A 9 -12.30 3.84 2.99
C ILE A 9 -11.12 4.59 2.38
N PHE A 10 -10.40 5.32 3.22
CA PHE A 10 -9.27 6.14 2.81
C PHE A 10 -8.03 5.78 3.63
N TYR A 11 -6.88 5.63 2.96
CA TYR A 11 -5.56 5.51 3.58
C TYR A 11 -5.43 4.39 4.63
N CYS A 12 -6.10 3.26 4.39
CA CYS A 12 -6.19 2.13 5.30
C CYS A 12 -5.30 0.96 4.86
N TYR A 13 -3.98 1.13 4.96
CA TYR A 13 -2.97 0.20 4.43
C TYR A 13 -2.95 -1.19 5.08
N LYS A 14 -3.43 -1.32 6.32
CA LYS A 14 -3.46 -2.59 7.08
C LYS A 14 -4.86 -3.19 7.17
N LEU A 15 -5.86 -2.56 6.56
CA LEU A 15 -7.23 -3.00 6.68
C LEU A 15 -7.42 -4.26 5.84
N LYS A 16 -7.86 -5.32 6.52
CA LYS A 16 -8.22 -6.58 5.88
C LYS A 16 -9.48 -6.39 5.03
N PRO A 17 -9.68 -7.25 4.02
CA PRO A 17 -10.90 -7.25 3.22
C PRO A 17 -12.16 -7.12 4.07
N LEU A 18 -13.12 -6.37 3.55
CA LEU A 18 -14.39 -6.15 4.21
C LEU A 18 -15.10 -7.48 4.44
N PRO A 19 -15.72 -7.66 5.62
CA PRO A 19 -16.56 -8.81 5.89
C PRO A 19 -17.68 -8.99 4.86
N ASP A 20 -18.05 -10.25 4.62
CA ASP A 20 -19.07 -10.67 3.66
C ASP A 20 -20.40 -9.93 3.81
N TYR A 21 -20.83 -9.65 5.05
CA TYR A 21 -22.09 -9.00 5.34
C TYR A 21 -22.14 -7.51 4.93
N LEU A 22 -20.98 -6.84 4.81
CA LEU A 22 -20.92 -5.46 4.31
C LEU A 22 -20.96 -5.44 2.78
N CYS A 23 -20.25 -6.37 2.14
CA CYS A 23 -20.23 -6.47 0.68
C CYS A 23 -21.58 -6.92 0.11
N THR A 24 -22.29 -7.78 0.83
CA THR A 24 -23.62 -8.28 0.45
C THR A 24 -24.77 -7.40 0.94
N ALA A 25 -24.47 -6.24 1.53
CA ALA A 25 -25.50 -5.36 2.06
C ALA A 25 -26.41 -4.86 0.92
N PRO A 26 -27.70 -5.22 0.92
CA PRO A 26 -28.60 -4.96 -0.22
C PRO A 26 -28.93 -3.47 -0.41
N LEU A 27 -28.55 -2.62 0.55
CA LEU A 27 -28.79 -1.19 0.52
C LEU A 27 -27.54 -0.39 0.14
N LEU A 28 -26.38 -1.03 0.01
CA LEU A 28 -25.12 -0.37 -0.32
C LEU A 28 -25.14 0.01 -1.80
N LYS A 29 -25.10 1.31 -2.07
CA LYS A 29 -25.14 1.90 -3.41
C LYS A 29 -23.78 2.40 -3.86
N GLU A 30 -22.95 2.79 -2.90
CA GLU A 30 -21.66 3.42 -3.13
C GLU A 30 -20.57 2.78 -2.29
N LEU A 31 -19.46 2.43 -2.96
CA LEU A 31 -18.23 1.97 -2.35
C LEU A 31 -17.05 2.77 -2.91
N GLU A 32 -16.34 3.46 -2.03
CA GLU A 32 -15.12 4.21 -2.35
C GLU A 32 -13.95 3.65 -1.54
N ILE A 33 -12.88 3.23 -2.23
CA ILE A 33 -11.65 2.75 -1.60
C ILE A 33 -10.46 3.48 -2.23
N PHE A 34 -9.69 4.20 -1.43
CA PHE A 34 -8.53 4.95 -1.88
C PHE A 34 -7.35 4.84 -0.91
N GLY A 35 -6.13 4.86 -1.44
CA GLY A 35 -4.89 4.80 -0.67
C GLY A 35 -4.81 3.55 0.21
N SER A 36 -5.50 2.47 -0.14
CA SER A 36 -5.63 1.27 0.70
C SER A 36 -5.13 0.05 -0.07
N LEU A 37 -3.81 -0.07 -0.17
CA LEU A 37 -3.10 -1.07 -1.00
C LEU A 37 -3.70 -2.48 -0.93
N LEU A 38 -3.85 -3.04 0.27
CA LEU A 38 -4.38 -4.40 0.45
C LEU A 38 -5.81 -4.54 -0.05
N LEU A 39 -6.64 -3.52 0.18
CA LEU A 39 -8.04 -3.55 -0.25
C LEU A 39 -8.15 -3.37 -1.75
N GLU A 40 -7.46 -2.38 -2.31
CA GLU A 40 -7.45 -2.10 -3.75
C GLU A 40 -6.97 -3.31 -4.55
N GLU A 41 -5.96 -4.04 -4.07
CA GLU A 41 -5.51 -5.28 -4.68
C GLU A 41 -6.58 -6.38 -4.57
N SER A 42 -7.17 -6.56 -3.39
CA SER A 42 -8.19 -7.59 -3.15
C SER A 42 -9.50 -7.35 -3.90
N TYR A 43 -9.83 -6.10 -4.18
CA TYR A 43 -11.04 -5.65 -4.88
C TYR A 43 -10.78 -5.22 -6.31
N LYS A 44 -9.58 -5.46 -6.84
CA LYS A 44 -9.22 -5.08 -8.20
C LYS A 44 -10.25 -5.59 -9.22
N THR A 45 -10.75 -4.70 -10.07
CA THR A 45 -11.77 -5.02 -11.09
C THR A 45 -11.39 -6.25 -11.91
N GLY A 46 -12.19 -7.31 -11.82
CA GLY A 46 -12.03 -8.55 -12.59
C GLY A 46 -10.87 -9.48 -12.18
N ALA A 47 -9.94 -9.02 -11.34
CA ALA A 47 -8.76 -9.80 -10.93
C ALA A 47 -8.66 -10.00 -9.41
N GLY A 48 -9.31 -9.16 -8.62
CA GLY A 48 -9.31 -9.21 -7.16
C GLY A 48 -10.16 -10.37 -6.66
N GLU A 49 -9.63 -11.13 -5.69
CA GLU A 49 -10.30 -12.27 -5.06
C GLU A 49 -11.69 -11.90 -4.52
N ASN A 50 -11.85 -10.68 -4.03
CA ASN A 50 -13.10 -10.19 -3.43
C ASN A 50 -13.94 -9.34 -4.39
N TRP A 51 -13.55 -9.19 -5.65
CA TRP A 51 -14.33 -8.47 -6.67
C TRP A 51 -15.77 -8.98 -6.81
N PRO A 52 -16.06 -10.30 -6.87
CA PRO A 52 -17.44 -10.78 -7.02
C PRO A 52 -18.36 -10.39 -5.87
N ARG A 53 -17.81 -10.02 -4.71
CA ARG A 53 -18.57 -9.61 -3.53
C ARG A 53 -19.07 -8.17 -3.64
N ILE A 54 -18.28 -7.31 -4.30
CA ILE A 54 -18.59 -5.89 -4.44
C ILE A 54 -19.14 -5.55 -5.82
N SER A 55 -18.90 -6.38 -6.84
CA SER A 55 -19.39 -6.17 -8.21
C SER A 55 -20.90 -5.95 -8.36
N PRO A 56 -21.79 -6.40 -7.44
CA PRO A 56 -23.20 -6.05 -7.50
C PRO A 56 -23.52 -4.60 -7.09
N ILE A 57 -22.59 -3.88 -6.47
CA ILE A 57 -22.77 -2.50 -6.01
C ILE A 57 -22.81 -1.57 -7.24
N PRO A 58 -23.79 -0.67 -7.36
CA PRO A 58 -23.94 0.21 -8.52
C PRO A 58 -22.75 1.14 -8.79
N ASN A 59 -22.24 1.79 -7.74
CA ASN A 59 -21.18 2.78 -7.85
C ASN A 59 -19.96 2.32 -7.04
N ILE A 60 -18.90 1.91 -7.74
CA ILE A 60 -17.65 1.46 -7.14
C ILE A 60 -16.52 2.33 -7.66
N ILE A 61 -15.76 2.95 -6.76
CA ILE A 61 -14.59 3.76 -7.07
C ILE A 61 -13.40 3.16 -6.30
N LEU A 62 -12.38 2.70 -7.02
CA LEU A 62 -11.20 2.06 -6.47
C LEU A 62 -9.93 2.79 -6.93
N GLY A 63 -9.06 3.10 -5.98
CA GLY A 63 -7.78 3.75 -6.21
C GLY A 63 -7.94 5.19 -6.72
N TRP A 64 -6.82 5.90 -6.84
CA TRP A 64 -6.84 7.13 -7.62
C TRP A 64 -7.10 6.75 -9.07
N ALA A 65 -8.15 7.32 -9.67
CA ALA A 65 -8.29 7.24 -11.12
C ALA A 65 -6.94 7.67 -11.69
N ASN A 66 -6.34 6.82 -12.53
CA ASN A 66 -5.15 7.17 -13.27
C ASN A 66 -5.53 8.26 -14.30
N ASP A 67 -5.93 9.44 -13.83
CA ASP A 67 -5.70 10.64 -14.58
C ASP A 67 -4.20 10.85 -14.44
N SER A 68 -3.51 10.58 -15.54
CA SER A 68 -2.08 10.64 -15.63
C SER A 68 -1.68 12.09 -15.38
N GLN A 69 -1.41 12.53 -14.14
CA GLN A 69 -0.53 13.63 -13.70
C GLN A 69 -0.52 13.76 -12.16
N HIS A 70 0.19 12.88 -11.46
CA HIS A 70 0.86 13.26 -10.20
C HIS A 70 2.20 12.53 -10.11
N ASN A 71 3.12 12.93 -10.99
CA ASN A 71 4.51 13.05 -10.56
C ASN A 71 4.54 14.11 -9.46
N GLU A 72 4.85 13.74 -8.21
CA GLU A 72 5.82 14.43 -7.31
C GLU A 72 5.91 13.83 -5.91
N PHE A 73 5.23 12.71 -5.59
CA PHE A 73 5.46 12.04 -4.31
C PHE A 73 5.66 10.54 -4.52
N GLY A 74 6.80 10.19 -5.14
CA GLY A 74 7.36 8.86 -4.94
C GLY A 74 7.61 8.61 -3.44
N PRO A 75 7.69 7.36 -2.98
CA PRO A 75 8.00 7.10 -1.58
C PRO A 75 9.40 7.64 -1.29
N GLN A 76 9.49 8.75 -0.56
CA GLN A 76 10.73 9.18 0.09
C GLN A 76 10.96 8.26 1.29
N ILE A 77 11.42 7.04 1.01
CA ILE A 77 12.20 6.27 1.98
C ILE A 77 13.62 6.81 1.91
N ASN A 78 13.90 7.81 2.74
CA ASN A 78 15.27 8.19 3.05
C ASN A 78 15.80 7.16 4.05
N ASP A 79 16.30 6.04 3.54
CA ASP A 79 17.16 5.14 4.31
C ASP A 79 18.51 5.83 4.48
N LYS A 80 18.56 6.86 5.32
CA LYS A 80 19.79 7.38 5.92
C LYS A 80 20.07 6.54 7.17
N ASP A 81 20.46 5.30 6.95
CA ASP A 81 21.36 4.63 7.88
C ASP A 81 22.77 4.82 7.29
N ASP A 82 23.31 6.00 7.56
CA ASP A 82 24.73 6.30 7.42
C ASP A 82 25.49 5.40 8.41
N VAL A 83 25.92 4.22 7.96
CA VAL A 83 27.00 3.48 8.61
C VAL A 83 28.23 3.64 7.73
N GLU A 84 28.90 4.78 7.88
CA GLU A 84 30.32 4.89 7.55
C GLU A 84 31.15 5.00 8.83
N GLU A 85 32.34 4.41 8.74
CA GLU A 85 33.51 4.57 9.59
C GLU A 85 33.74 3.55 10.72
N ILE A 86 34.46 2.48 10.36
CA ILE A 86 35.63 2.07 11.14
C ILE A 86 36.85 2.11 10.22
N ASN A 87 37.60 3.22 10.33
CA ASN A 87 38.93 3.38 9.79
C ASN A 87 39.92 2.66 10.72
N ASP A 88 40.25 1.40 10.46
CA ASP A 88 41.44 0.77 11.07
C ASP A 88 42.69 1.24 10.31
N LYS A 89 43.16 2.44 10.68
CA LYS A 89 44.50 2.92 10.36
C LYS A 89 45.15 3.42 11.65
N ASP A 90 45.93 2.54 12.25
CA ASP A 90 47.10 2.75 13.11
C ASP A 90 47.64 1.31 13.32
N ASP A 91 48.90 0.92 13.19
CA ASP A 91 50.12 1.66 12.94
C ASP A 91 51.20 0.64 12.49
N VAL A 92 52.20 1.15 11.81
CA VAL A 92 53.32 0.51 11.09
C VAL A 92 54.25 -0.31 11.99
N VAL A 93 54.79 -1.46 11.51
CA VAL A 93 56.25 -1.73 11.50
C VAL A 93 56.64 -2.67 10.35
N GLU A 94 57.36 -2.13 9.37
CA GLU A 94 58.15 -2.87 8.38
C GLU A 94 59.20 -3.75 9.07
N VAL A 95 59.29 -5.03 8.70
CA VAL A 95 60.51 -5.83 8.96
C VAL A 95 61.05 -6.31 7.62
N ASP A 96 61.80 -5.42 6.98
CA ASP A 96 62.71 -5.79 5.90
C ASP A 96 64.14 -5.70 6.45
N LYS A 97 64.78 -6.85 6.68
CA LYS A 97 66.23 -6.95 6.89
C LYS A 97 66.75 -8.22 6.23
N ASN A 98 67.07 -8.07 4.95
CA ASN A 98 68.03 -8.92 4.25
C ASN A 98 69.46 -8.52 4.67
N HIS A 99 70.20 -9.45 5.29
CA HIS A 99 71.64 -9.64 5.04
C HIS A 99 71.98 -11.11 5.22
#